data_AF-A0A919HTL7-F1
#
_entry.id   AF-A0A919HTL7-F1
#
_cell.length_a   1.000
_cell.length_b   1.000
_cell.length_c   1.000
_cell.angle_alpha   90.00
_cell.angle_beta   90.00
_cell.angle_gamma   90.00
#
_symmetry.space_group_name_H-M   'P 1'
#
loop_
_entity.id
_entity.type
_entity.pdbx_description
1 polymer ?
#
loop_
_entity_poly.entity_id
_entity_poly.type
_entity_poly.pdbx_seq_one_letter_code
_entity_poly.pdbx_strand_id
1 'polypeptide(L)' 'MALFNDPSRHSADVKKRTLEKVADIENHIRELQNMRAHLLALAESCPGDDSAECPIIDNLSGCCHRKAQA' A
#
# COMPACT_ATOMS: atom_id res chain seq x y z
N MET A 1 -15.26 -18.57 -16.07
CA MET A 1 -14.92 -18.19 -17.47
C MET A 1 -16.12 -18.38 -18.38
N ALA A 2 -17.17 -17.54 -18.28
CA ALA A 2 -18.41 -17.74 -19.07
C ALA A 2 -18.81 -16.53 -19.94
N LEU A 3 -18.31 -15.32 -19.64
CA LEU A 3 -18.73 -14.09 -20.34
C LEU A 3 -18.00 -13.79 -21.66
N PHE A 4 -16.85 -14.43 -21.91
CA PHE A 4 -16.04 -14.11 -23.09
C PHE A 4 -16.58 -14.73 -24.38
N ASN A 5 -17.33 -15.84 -24.28
CA ASN A 5 -17.87 -16.60 -25.41
C ASN A 5 -19.38 -16.47 -25.61
N ASP A 6 -20.03 -15.49 -24.96
CA ASP A 6 -21.46 -15.25 -25.15
C ASP A 6 -21.72 -14.24 -26.29
N PRO A 7 -22.30 -14.67 -27.43
CA PRO A 7 -22.64 -13.78 -28.54
C PRO A 7 -23.83 -12.86 -28.23
N SER A 8 -24.58 -13.11 -27.16
CA SER A 8 -25.67 -12.25 -26.69
C SER A 8 -25.22 -11.15 -25.72
N ARG A 9 -23.91 -11.06 -25.39
CA ARG A 9 -23.42 -10.04 -24.46
C ARG A 9 -23.67 -8.64 -25.04
N HIS A 10 -24.27 -7.78 -24.24
CA HIS A 10 -24.33 -6.36 -24.57
C HIS A 10 -23.01 -5.69 -24.17
N SER A 11 -22.44 -4.92 -25.09
CA SER A 11 -21.22 -4.13 -24.83
C SER A 11 -21.40 -3.17 -23.63
N ALA A 12 -22.64 -2.75 -23.35
CA ALA A 12 -23.00 -1.95 -22.19
C ALA A 12 -22.68 -2.66 -20.87
N ASP A 13 -23.00 -3.95 -20.72
CA ASP A 13 -22.73 -4.71 -19.51
C ASP A 13 -21.24 -4.93 -19.29
N VAL A 14 -20.51 -5.20 -20.37
CA VAL A 14 -19.05 -5.31 -20.33
C VAL A 14 -18.44 -3.98 -19.91
N LYS A 15 -18.88 -2.87 -20.51
CA LYS A 15 -18.42 -1.52 -20.15
C LYS A 15 -18.68 -1.23 -18.67
N LYS A 16 -19.88 -1.53 -18.17
CA LYS A 16 -20.25 -1.33 -16.76
C LYS A 16 -19.29 -2.08 -15.82
N ARG A 17 -19.07 -3.37 -16.07
CA ARG A 17 -18.18 -4.21 -15.23
C ARG A 17 -16.72 -3.78 -15.32
N THR A 18 -16.27 -3.32 -16.48
CA THR A 18 -14.92 -2.75 -16.62
C THR A 18 -14.78 -1.49 -15.77
N LEU A 19 -15.77 -0.59 -15.78
CA LEU A 19 -15.76 0.64 -14.98
C LEU A 19 -15.83 0.36 -13.47
N GLU A 20 -16.63 -0.63 -13.05
CA GLU A 20 -16.63 -1.11 -11.67
C GLU A 20 -15.23 -1.58 -11.25
N LYS A 21 -14.56 -2.35 -12.13
CA LYS A 21 -13.20 -2.82 -11.84
C LYS A 21 -12.17 -1.69 -11.79
N VAL A 22 -12.33 -0.66 -12.61
CA VAL A 22 -11.49 0.55 -12.56
C VAL A 22 -11.65 1.23 -11.19
N ALA A 23 -12.88 1.41 -10.71
CA ALA A 23 -13.13 1.99 -9.39
C ALA A 23 -12.49 1.18 -8.26
N ASP A 24 -12.55 -0.16 -8.33
CA ASP A 24 -11.86 -1.03 -7.38
C ASP A 24 -10.33 -0.83 -7.39
N ILE A 25 -9.74 -0.71 -8.59
CA ILE A 25 -8.31 -0.47 -8.73
C ILE A 25 -7.93 0.90 -8.15
N GLU A 26 -8.73 1.94 -8.40
CA GLU A 26 -8.53 3.27 -7.82
C GLU A 26 -8.60 3.26 -6.29
N ASN A 27 -9.51 2.45 -5.70
CA ASN A 27 -9.56 2.24 -4.26
C ASN A 27 -8.26 1.63 -3.73
N HIS A 28 -7.79 0.58 -4.40
CA HIS A 28 -6.56 -0.12 -3.99
C HIS A 28 -5.32 0.77 -4.15
N ILE A 29 -5.25 1.59 -5.20
CA ILE A 29 -4.18 2.58 -5.37
C ILE A 29 -4.16 3.55 -4.19
N ARG A 30 -5.32 4.06 -3.76
CA ARG A 30 -5.38 4.99 -2.61
C ARG A 30 -4.87 4.34 -1.33
N GLU A 31 -5.24 3.09 -1.08
CA GLU A 31 -4.74 2.34 0.08
C GLU A 31 -3.22 2.17 0.03
N LEU A 32 -2.67 1.75 -1.12
CA LEU A 32 -1.23 1.62 -1.32
C LEU A 32 -0.49 2.95 -1.20
N GLN A 33 -1.09 4.06 -1.66
CA GLN A 33 -0.53 5.40 -1.50
C GLN A 33 -0.44 5.80 -0.03
N ASN A 34 -1.45 5.48 0.78
CA ASN A 34 -1.42 5.74 2.21
C ASN A 34 -0.32 4.91 2.91
N MET A 35 -0.23 3.62 2.60
CA MET A 35 0.84 2.76 3.12
C MET A 35 2.23 3.30 2.74
N ARG A 36 2.39 3.72 1.47
CA ARG A 36 3.62 4.36 0.99
C ARG A 36 3.95 5.63 1.77
N ALA A 37 2.98 6.50 2.00
CA ALA A 37 3.20 7.74 2.77
C ALA A 37 3.66 7.45 4.20
N HIS A 38 3.08 6.44 4.85
CA HIS A 38 3.52 6.01 6.18
C HIS A 38 4.96 5.49 6.17
N LEU A 39 5.31 4.63 5.22
CA LEU A 39 6.68 4.11 5.09
C LEU A 39 7.71 5.22 4.78
N LEU A 40 7.33 6.21 3.98
CA LEU A 40 8.19 7.36 3.71
C LEU A 40 8.42 8.20 4.97
N ALA A 41 7.37 8.46 5.76
CA ALA A 41 7.53 9.19 7.03
C ALA A 41 8.46 8.45 8.01
N LEU A 42 8.44 7.11 8.02
CA LEU A 42 9.39 6.29 8.78
C LEU A 42 10.81 6.40 8.22
N ALA A 43 10.96 6.37 6.90
CA ALA A 43 12.26 6.50 6.27
C ALA A 43 12.89 7.88 6.49
N GLU A 44 12.10 8.95 6.45
CA GLU A 44 12.55 10.33 6.71
C GLU A 44 13.04 10.54 8.15
N SER A 45 12.52 9.78 9.12
CA SER A 45 13.01 9.84 10.49
C SER A 45 14.29 9.04 10.72
N CYS A 46 14.72 8.23 9.74
CA CYS A 46 15.92 7.41 9.84
C CYS A 46 17.14 8.15 9.28
N PRO A 47 18.25 8.26 10.05
CA PRO A 47 19.47 8.92 9.57
C PRO A 47 20.14 8.15 8.42
N GLY A 48 19.97 6.82 8.36
CA GLY A 48 20.51 5.99 7.29
C GLY A 48 22.05 5.90 7.29
N ASP A 49 22.67 6.04 8.46
CA ASP A 49 24.12 5.92 8.66
C ASP A 49 24.51 4.55 9.26
N ASP A 50 25.80 4.38 9.58
CA ASP A 50 26.33 3.15 10.17
C ASP A 50 26.01 3.00 11.68
N SER A 51 25.17 3.87 12.25
CA SER A 51 24.80 3.78 13.66
C SER A 51 23.80 2.64 13.91
N ALA A 52 23.78 2.16 15.16
CA ALA A 52 22.81 1.14 15.59
C ALA A 52 21.42 1.74 15.93
N GLU A 53 21.27 3.07 15.91
CA GLU A 53 20.01 3.73 16.22
C GLU A 53 19.12 3.78 14.97
N CYS A 54 18.05 2.98 14.95
CA CYS A 54 17.13 2.90 13.81
C CYS A 54 15.68 3.20 14.23
N PRO A 55 15.23 4.45 14.05
CA PRO A 55 13.88 4.89 14.41
C PRO A 55 12.75 4.12 13.71
N ILE A 56 13.02 3.55 12.52
CA ILE A 56 12.07 2.69 11.80
C ILE A 56 11.77 1.44 12.63
N ILE A 57 12.81 0.77 13.14
CA ILE A 57 12.64 -0.43 13.95
C ILE A 57 11.93 -0.10 15.25
N ASP A 58 12.29 1.00 15.91
CA ASP A 58 11.62 1.40 17.16
C ASP A 58 10.12 1.64 16.96
N ASN A 59 9.72 2.32 15.88
CA ASN A 59 8.32 2.60 15.61
C ASN A 59 7.53 1.34 15.21
N LEU A 60 8.13 0.45 14.39
CA LEU A 60 7.49 -0.80 13.98
C LEU A 60 7.41 -1.85 15.10
N SER A 61 8.38 -1.84 16.03
CA SER A 61 8.42 -2.79 17.15
C SER A 61 7.43 -2.44 18.27
N GLY A 62 6.87 -1.22 18.26
CA GLY A 62 6.02 -0.72 19.36
C GLY A 62 6.74 -0.65 20.71
N CYS A 63 8.07 -0.76 20.72
CA CYS A 63 8.88 -0.90 21.91
C CYS A 63 9.95 0.18 21.92
N CYS A 64 10.04 0.90 23.03
CA CYS A 64 11.13 1.81 23.29
C CYS A 64 12.42 0.98 23.47
N HIS A 65 13.34 0.97 22.51
CA HIS A 65 14.75 0.72 22.82
C HIS A 65 15.27 1.93 23.60
N ARG A 66 14.89 1.92 24.88
CA ARG A 66 15.42 2.78 25.91
C ARG A 66 16.90 2.50 25.93
N LYS A 67 17.71 3.45 25.45
CA LYS A 67 19.13 3.62 25.77
C LYS A 67 19.70 2.43 26.55
N ALA A 68 20.21 1.42 25.87
CA ALA A 68 21.22 0.55 26.45
C ALA A 68 22.56 1.28 26.22
N GLN A 69 22.81 2.39 26.92
CA GLN A 69 23.67 2.42 28.11
C GLN A 69 25.09 1.89 27.84
N ALA A 70 25.96 2.73 27.29
CA ALA A 70 27.20 3.24 27.90
C ALA A 70 28.03 4.03 26.87
#